data_AF-A0A249LGH4-F1
#
_entry.id   AF-A0A249LGH4-F1
#
_cell.length_a   1.000
_cell.length_b   1.000
_cell.length_c   1.000
_cell.angle_alpha   90.00
_cell.angle_beta   90.00
_cell.angle_gamma   90.00
#
_symmetry.space_group_name_H-M   'P 1'
#
loop_
_entity.id
_entity.type
_entity.pdbx_description
1 polymer ?
#
loop_
_entity_poly.entity_id
_entity_poly.type
_entity_poly.pdbx_seq_one_letter_code
_entity_poly.pdbx_strand_id
1 'polypeptide(L)'
;MDTDLASLRSRWNDVLDLLESGDRIAWLVFFDARLASFENNTLTLDFSDARKFASSHEYQAVRPKHKESLAAAIKEVFSIDIAIEELV
;
A
#
# COMPACT_ATOMS: atom_id res chain seq x y z
N MET A 1 -7.45 -21.64 -2.17
CA MET A 1 -7.75 -20.50 -1.28
C MET A 1 -7.11 -19.32 -1.94
N ASP A 2 -7.86 -18.76 -2.87
CA ASP A 2 -7.47 -17.72 -3.80
C ASP A 2 -7.44 -16.43 -2.99
N THR A 3 -6.26 -15.85 -2.80
CA THR A 3 -6.12 -14.58 -2.10
C THR A 3 -6.78 -13.51 -2.95
N ASP A 4 -8.05 -13.23 -2.66
CA ASP A 4 -8.86 -12.24 -3.37
C ASP A 4 -8.74 -10.86 -2.72
N LEU A 5 -8.96 -9.80 -3.51
CA LEU A 5 -9.04 -8.42 -3.05
C LEU A 5 -9.93 -8.26 -1.81
N ALA A 6 -11.03 -9.03 -1.70
CA ALA A 6 -11.92 -8.99 -0.54
C ALA A 6 -11.23 -9.44 0.77
N SER A 7 -10.35 -10.45 0.70
CA SER A 7 -9.56 -10.93 1.83
C SER A 7 -8.50 -9.89 2.22
N LEU A 8 -7.84 -9.32 1.21
CA LEU A 8 -6.87 -8.26 1.40
C LEU A 8 -7.50 -7.05 2.08
N ARG A 9 -8.67 -6.62 1.59
CA ARG A 9 -9.44 -5.49 2.11
C ARG A 9 -9.93 -5.70 3.53
N SER A 10 -10.27 -6.94 3.90
CA SER A 10 -10.68 -7.27 5.28
C SER A 10 -9.53 -7.16 6.28
N ARG A 11 -8.30 -7.48 5.85
CA ARG A 11 -7.07 -7.44 6.65
C ARG A 11 -6.21 -6.20 6.37
N TRP A 12 -6.71 -5.28 5.55
CA TRP A 12 -5.99 -4.05 5.19
C TRP A 12 -5.72 -3.17 6.41
N ASN A 13 -6.64 -3.16 7.38
CA ASN A 13 -6.41 -2.46 8.64
C ASN A 13 -5.22 -3.04 9.42
N ASP A 14 -5.05 -4.37 9.48
CA ASP A 14 -3.90 -5.00 10.12
C ASP A 14 -2.58 -4.58 9.43
N VAL A 15 -2.58 -4.48 8.09
CA VAL A 15 -1.42 -3.99 7.33
C VAL A 15 -1.11 -2.54 7.64
N LEU A 16 -2.13 -1.68 7.67
CA LEU A 16 -1.97 -0.26 7.99
C LEU A 16 -1.49 -0.05 9.42
N ASP A 17 -1.93 -0.85 10.39
CA ASP A 17 -1.48 -0.79 11.78
C ASP A 17 0.03 -1.10 11.90
N LEU A 18 0.48 -2.17 11.25
CA LEU A 18 1.91 -2.50 11.18
C LEU A 18 2.72 -1.42 10.47
N LEU A 19 2.20 -0.88 9.37
CA LEU A 19 2.84 0.19 8.63
C LEU A 19 2.92 1.48 9.45
N GLU A 20 1.88 1.82 10.22
CA GLU A 20 1.88 2.97 11.13
C GLU A 20 2.99 2.83 12.18
N SER A 21 3.14 1.63 12.74
CA SER A 21 4.14 1.31 13.76
C SER A 21 5.57 1.48 13.25
N GLY A 22 5.85 1.05 12.01
CA GLY A 22 7.19 1.13 11.41
C GLY A 22 7.49 2.45 10.69
N ASP A 23 6.54 2.96 9.92
CA ASP A 23 6.70 4.10 9.01
C ASP A 23 5.41 4.92 8.95
N ARG A 24 5.19 5.77 9.96
CA ARG A 24 4.02 6.66 10.01
C ARG A 24 3.88 7.57 8.78
N ILE A 25 4.99 7.95 8.13
CA ILE A 25 4.96 8.72 6.89
C ILE A 25 4.41 7.88 5.74
N ALA A 26 4.86 6.63 5.58
CA ALA A 26 4.30 5.72 4.60
C ALA A 26 2.81 5.49 4.88
N TRP A 27 2.44 5.29 6.15
CA TRP A 27 1.04 5.19 6.56
C TRP A 27 0.22 6.41 6.10
N LEU A 28 0.69 7.65 6.31
CA LEU A 28 0.02 8.86 5.82
C LEU A 28 -0.13 8.93 4.28
N VAL A 29 0.71 8.21 3.52
CA VAL A 29 0.61 8.13 2.06
C VAL A 29 -0.39 7.04 1.63
N PHE A 30 -0.38 5.89 2.31
CA PHE A 30 -1.15 4.71 1.90
C PHE A 30 -2.49 4.54 2.63
N PHE A 31 -2.74 5.22 3.76
CA PHE A 31 -4.01 5.10 4.48
C PHE A 31 -5.22 5.56 3.64
N ASP A 32 -4.99 6.56 2.78
CA ASP A 32 -5.98 7.10 1.84
C ASP A 32 -5.97 6.36 0.49
N ALA A 33 -4.97 5.50 0.25
CA ALA A 33 -4.86 4.74 -0.98
C ALA A 33 -6.00 3.72 -1.09
N ARG A 34 -6.65 3.67 -2.26
CA ARG A 34 -7.69 2.68 -2.52
C ARG A 34 -7.10 1.44 -3.16
N LEU A 35 -7.48 0.28 -2.63
CA LEU A 35 -7.23 -1.03 -3.24
C LEU A 35 -7.98 -1.09 -4.57
N ALA A 36 -7.29 -0.85 -5.69
CA ALA A 36 -7.90 -0.81 -7.01
C ALA A 36 -8.14 -2.24 -7.53
N SER A 37 -7.09 -3.06 -7.53
CA SER A 37 -7.09 -4.46 -7.98
C SER A 37 -6.00 -5.25 -7.29
N PHE A 38 -6.20 -6.56 -7.13
CA PHE A 38 -5.18 -7.48 -6.65
C PHE A 38 -5.19 -8.74 -7.53
N GLU A 39 -4.19 -8.88 -8.38
CA GLU A 39 -4.10 -9.93 -9.39
C GLU A 39 -2.64 -10.39 -9.50
N ASN A 40 -2.37 -11.70 -9.62
CA ASN A 40 -1.01 -12.25 -9.79
C ASN A 40 0.00 -11.76 -8.73
N ASN A 41 -0.39 -11.68 -7.46
CA ASN A 41 0.43 -11.12 -6.38
C ASN A 41 0.83 -9.65 -6.61
N THR A 42 0.14 -8.93 -7.49
CA THR A 42 0.33 -7.50 -7.71
C THR A 42 -0.85 -6.75 -7.14
N LEU A 43 -0.59 -5.90 -6.15
CA LEU A 43 -1.56 -4.97 -5.60
C LEU A 43 -1.45 -3.64 -6.31
N THR A 44 -2.51 -3.31 -7.06
CA THR A 44 -2.68 -1.99 -7.65
C THR A 44 -3.39 -1.07 -6.66
N LEU A 45 -2.75 0.04 -6.34
CA LEU A 45 -3.28 1.08 -5.47
C LEU A 45 -3.59 2.34 -6.27
N ASP A 46 -4.76 2.91 -6.03
CA ASP A 46 -5.16 4.21 -6.59
C ASP A 46 -4.86 5.32 -5.57
N PHE A 47 -4.04 6.29 -6.01
CA PHE A 47 -3.61 7.46 -5.22
C PHE A 47 -4.25 8.77 -5.72
N SER A 48 -5.40 8.67 -6.40
CA SER A 48 -6.08 9.83 -6.97
C SER A 48 -6.39 10.91 -5.93
N ASP A 49 -6.68 10.53 -4.69
CA ASP A 49 -6.99 11.44 -3.58
C ASP A 49 -5.72 11.99 -2.90
N ALA A 50 -4.74 11.15 -2.55
CA ALA A 50 -3.44 11.57 -2.00
C ALA A 50 -2.67 12.54 -2.93
N ARG A 51 -2.77 12.37 -4.25
CA ARG A 51 -2.14 13.27 -5.24
C ARG A 51 -2.71 14.69 -5.20
N LYS A 52 -3.95 14.90 -4.70
CA LYS A 52 -4.53 16.25 -4.54
C LYS A 52 -3.83 17.07 -3.44
N PHE A 53 -3.17 16.41 -2.48
CA PHE A 53 -2.44 17.07 -1.40
C PHE A 53 -0.93 17.17 -1.67
N ALA A 54 -0.39 16.30 -2.52
CA ALA A 54 1.02 16.30 -2.91
C ALA A 54 1.32 17.41 -3.94
N SER A 55 1.54 18.64 -3.47
CA SER A 55 2.12 19.69 -4.33
C SER A 55 3.51 19.27 -4.81
N SER A 56 3.69 19.18 -6.13
CA SER A 56 4.87 18.72 -6.87
C SER A 56 6.21 19.23 -6.32
N HIS A 57 6.89 18.50 -5.44
CA HIS A 57 8.36 18.41 -5.36
C HIS A 57 8.84 17.44 -4.28
N GLU A 58 8.10 17.22 -3.20
CA GLU A 58 8.55 16.38 -2.07
C GLU A 58 8.25 14.89 -2.25
N TYR A 59 7.34 14.52 -3.16
CA TYR A 59 6.79 13.17 -3.26
C TYR A 59 7.63 12.17 -4.10
N GLN A 60 8.54 12.65 -4.95
CA GLN A 60 9.18 11.80 -5.96
C GLN A 60 10.30 10.90 -5.41
N ALA A 61 10.97 11.31 -4.32
CA ALA A 61 12.08 10.57 -3.74
C ALA A 61 11.66 9.45 -2.78
N VAL A 62 10.39 9.44 -2.35
CA VAL A 62 9.92 8.58 -1.23
C VAL A 62 9.30 7.26 -1.69
N ARG A 63 9.12 7.07 -2.99
CA ARG A 63 8.43 5.90 -3.58
C ARG A 63 9.05 4.53 -3.28
N PRO A 64 10.37 4.26 -3.43
CA PRO A 64 10.87 2.91 -3.25
C PRO A 64 10.75 2.47 -1.79
N LYS A 65 11.26 3.29 -0.87
CA LYS A 65 11.28 2.96 0.56
C LYS A 65 9.88 2.78 1.16
N HIS A 66 8.92 3.62 0.79
CA HIS A 66 7.54 3.48 1.27
C HIS A 66 6.83 2.26 0.70
N LYS A 67 7.03 1.94 -0.58
CA LYS A 67 6.51 0.70 -1.17
C LYS A 67 7.12 -0.54 -0.52
N GLU A 68 8.42 -0.50 -0.19
CA GLU A 68 9.10 -1.56 0.55
C GLU A 68 8.50 -1.75 1.95
N SER A 69 8.26 -0.67 2.71
CA SER A 69 7.62 -0.75 4.03
C SER A 69 6.21 -1.35 3.95
N LEU A 70 5.42 -0.96 2.94
CA LEU A 70 4.08 -1.53 2.74
C LEU A 70 4.14 -3.01 2.32
N ALA A 71 5.00 -3.36 1.37
CA ALA A 71 5.16 -4.75 0.94
C ALA A 71 5.61 -5.64 2.10
N ALA A 72 6.51 -5.14 2.96
CA ALA A 72 6.94 -5.83 4.17
C ALA A 72 5.78 -6.04 5.15
N ALA A 73 4.96 -5.02 5.42
CA ALA A 73 3.78 -5.15 6.28
C ALA A 73 2.78 -6.19 5.74
N ILE A 74 2.54 -6.20 4.43
CA ILE A 74 1.64 -7.18 3.79
C ILE A 74 2.24 -8.59 3.87
N LYS A 75 3.55 -8.72 3.68
CA LYS A 75 4.26 -9.99 3.85
C LYS A 75 4.18 -10.51 5.28
N GLU A 76 4.24 -9.65 6.29
CA GLU A 76 4.07 -10.06 7.69
C GLU A 76 2.64 -10.57 7.96
N VAL A 77 1.61 -9.87 7.47
CA VAL A 77 0.20 -10.23 7.73
C VAL A 77 -0.24 -11.47 6.96
N PHE A 78 0.12 -11.54 5.68
CA PHE A 78 -0.39 -12.57 4.76
C PHE A 78 0.64 -13.65 4.44
N SER A 79 1.90 -13.49 4.86
CA SER A 79 3.01 -14.39 4.51
C SER A 79 3.16 -14.60 3.00
N ILE A 80 2.82 -13.57 2.20
CA ILE A 80 2.98 -13.56 0.74
C ILE A 80 3.85 -12.40 0.31
N ASP A 81 4.64 -12.63 -0.73
CA ASP A 81 5.34 -11.57 -1.42
C ASP A 81 4.40 -10.95 -2.45
N ILE A 82 4.27 -9.62 -2.43
CA ILE A 82 3.44 -8.91 -3.39
C ILE A 82 4.16 -7.69 -3.98
N ALA A 83 3.86 -7.40 -5.24
CA ALA A 83 4.32 -6.19 -5.91
C ALA A 83 3.31 -5.06 -5.67
N ILE A 84 3.81 -3.87 -5.31
CA ILE A 84 2.98 -2.67 -5.16
C ILE A 84 3.07 -1.84 -6.43
N GLU A 85 1.96 -1.78 -7.17
CA GLU A 85 1.81 -0.94 -8.35
C GLU A 85 0.84 0.22 -8.08
N GLU A 86 1.03 1.30 -8.83
CA GLU A 86 0.22 2.51 -8.71
C GLU A 86 -0.65 2.61 -9.96
N LEU A 87 -1.96 2.84 -9.78
CA LEU A 87 -2.85 3.14 -10.89
C LEU A 87 -2.42 4.48 -11.51
N VAL A 88 -2.03 4.45 -12.79
CA VAL A 88 -1.57 5.60 -13.57
C VAL A 88 -2.71 6.27 -14.33
#